data_AF-A0A350XMV0-F1
#
_entry.id   AF-A0A350XMV0-F1
#
_cell.length_a   1.000
_cell.length_b   1.000
_cell.length_c   1.000
_cell.angle_alpha   90.00
_cell.angle_beta   90.00
_cell.angle_gamma   90.00
#
_symmetry.space_group_name_H-M   'P 1'
#
loop_
_entity.id
_entity.type
_entity.pdbx_description
1 polymer ?
#
loop_
_entity_poly.entity_id
_entity_poly.type
_entity_poly.pdbx_seq_one_letter_code
_entity_poly.pdbx_strand_id
1 'polypeptide(L)'
;MDQHQQRKHDLEEHIKEELTLQKQLEDELRFTQDPQQEAKIKKQIKKVKSRINDYQSQLDALCQSQQEQYSLVSAMTNITFRELDMVTQGIICMPIPSDANFLVTAPVEKMLNNQLTGVAQSRLMTGVIQARMVSSFVDNMVNVIPDFPERLKAGFVREYQRLRTTGLEGNALFNALHAFSCNRSSDYDLQAAGLAVLYYLFEKCEVFER
;
A
#
# COMPACT_ATOMS: atom_id res chain seq x y z
N MET A 1 -21.29 3.97 -7.66
CA MET A 1 -20.71 3.06 -6.66
C MET A 1 -19.21 3.04 -6.87
N ASP A 2 -18.43 2.96 -5.78
CA ASP A 2 -16.98 2.81 -5.83
C ASP A 2 -16.60 1.54 -6.62
N GLN A 3 -15.57 1.59 -7.48
CA GLN A 3 -15.15 0.44 -8.30
C GLN A 3 -14.79 -0.78 -7.44
N HIS A 4 -14.26 -0.56 -6.23
CA HIS A 4 -13.98 -1.64 -5.28
C HIS A 4 -15.26 -2.26 -4.70
N GLN A 5 -16.27 -1.45 -4.39
CA GLN A 5 -17.56 -1.94 -3.92
C GLN A 5 -18.29 -2.73 -5.01
N GLN A 6 -18.23 -2.26 -6.26
CA GLN A 6 -18.78 -2.99 -7.39
C GLN A 6 -18.09 -4.33 -7.56
N ARG A 7 -16.74 -4.36 -7.56
CA ARG A 7 -15.99 -5.61 -7.71
C ARG A 7 -16.28 -6.60 -6.59
N LYS A 8 -16.40 -6.13 -5.35
CA LYS A 8 -16.79 -6.96 -4.20
C LYS A 8 -18.17 -7.58 -4.43
N HIS A 9 -19.14 -6.76 -4.81
CA HIS A 9 -20.50 -7.21 -5.11
C HIS A 9 -20.53 -8.24 -6.23
N ASP A 10 -19.79 -8.00 -7.33
CA ASP A 10 -19.72 -8.93 -8.46
C ASP A 10 -19.15 -10.31 -8.03
N LEU A 11 -18.11 -10.32 -7.18
CA LEU A 11 -17.54 -11.56 -6.65
C LEU A 11 -18.54 -12.29 -5.74
N GLU A 12 -19.27 -11.58 -4.89
CA GLU A 12 -20.30 -12.15 -4.04
C GLU A 12 -21.45 -12.76 -4.86
N GLU A 13 -21.89 -12.09 -5.93
CA GLU A 13 -22.90 -12.62 -6.84
C GLU A 13 -22.41 -13.87 -7.59
N HIS A 14 -21.19 -13.85 -8.13
CA HIS A 14 -20.62 -15.04 -8.76
C HIS A 14 -20.49 -16.24 -7.81
N ILE A 15 -20.15 -16.01 -6.54
CA ILE A 15 -20.12 -17.08 -5.53
C ILE A 15 -21.53 -17.66 -5.33
N LYS A 16 -22.56 -16.81 -5.23
CA LYS A 16 -23.96 -17.27 -5.09
C LYS A 16 -24.42 -18.07 -6.31
N GLU A 17 -24.09 -17.61 -7.51
CA GLU A 17 -24.40 -18.30 -8.77
C GLU A 17 -23.76 -19.70 -8.81
N GLU A 18 -22.46 -19.79 -8.50
CA GLU A 18 -21.75 -21.06 -8.51
C GLU A 18 -22.22 -22.01 -7.39
N LEU A 19 -22.57 -21.50 -6.21
CA LEU A 19 -23.18 -22.31 -5.13
C LEU A 19 -24.55 -22.87 -5.56
N THR A 20 -25.34 -22.07 -6.29
CA THR A 20 -26.62 -22.51 -6.84
C THR A 20 -26.43 -23.61 -7.87
N LEU A 21 -25.46 -23.43 -8.78
CA LEU A 21 -25.10 -24.45 -9.78
C LEU A 21 -24.55 -25.72 -9.13
N GLN A 22 -23.71 -25.60 -8.10
CA GLN A 22 -23.21 -26.75 -7.34
C GLN A 22 -24.36 -27.55 -6.75
N LYS A 23 -25.33 -26.87 -6.13
CA LYS A 23 -26.51 -27.53 -5.55
C LYS A 23 -27.33 -28.26 -6.62
N GLN A 24 -27.56 -27.63 -7.78
CA GLN A 24 -28.26 -28.26 -8.90
C GLN A 24 -27.55 -29.52 -9.40
N LEU A 25 -26.22 -29.47 -9.54
CA LEU A 25 -25.41 -30.62 -9.95
C LEU A 25 -25.38 -31.73 -8.88
N GLU A 26 -25.34 -31.37 -7.60
CA GLU A 26 -25.42 -32.33 -6.49
C GLU A 26 -26.79 -33.01 -6.43
N ASP A 27 -27.86 -32.26 -6.72
CA ASP A 27 -29.21 -32.82 -6.83
C ASP A 27 -29.29 -33.75 -8.06
N GLU A 28 -28.80 -33.35 -9.24
CA GLU A 28 -28.73 -34.20 -10.44
C GLU A 28 -27.95 -35.49 -10.20
N LEU A 29 -26.84 -35.41 -9.45
CA LEU A 29 -26.02 -36.55 -9.08
C LEU A 29 -26.79 -37.57 -8.23
N ARG A 30 -27.69 -37.11 -7.34
CA ARG A 30 -28.50 -37.99 -6.47
C ARG A 30 -29.51 -38.84 -7.25
N PHE A 31 -29.99 -38.33 -8.38
CA PHE A 31 -31.02 -38.99 -9.19
C PHE A 31 -30.44 -39.73 -10.42
N THR A 32 -29.14 -39.59 -10.69
CA THR A 32 -28.48 -40.23 -11.82
C THR A 32 -28.14 -41.69 -11.52
N GLN A 33 -28.55 -42.61 -12.42
CA GLN A 33 -28.24 -44.04 -12.32
C GLN A 33 -27.21 -44.51 -13.37
N ASP A 34 -26.85 -43.65 -14.31
CA ASP A 34 -25.84 -43.92 -15.35
C ASP A 34 -24.42 -43.58 -14.85
N PRO A 35 -23.50 -44.56 -14.76
CA PRO A 35 -22.12 -44.34 -14.33
C PRO A 35 -21.34 -43.32 -15.17
N GLN A 36 -21.62 -43.21 -16.47
CA GLN A 36 -20.93 -42.25 -17.34
C GLN A 36 -21.38 -40.82 -17.05
N GLN A 37 -22.69 -40.62 -16.88
CA GLN A 37 -23.27 -39.34 -16.52
C GLN A 37 -22.85 -38.94 -15.09
N GLU A 38 -22.80 -39.88 -14.15
CA GLU A 38 -22.32 -39.66 -12.79
C GLU A 38 -20.86 -39.13 -12.76
N ALA A 39 -19.97 -39.75 -13.54
CA ALA A 39 -18.59 -39.30 -13.67
C ALA A 39 -18.48 -37.88 -14.25
N LYS A 40 -19.34 -37.55 -15.22
CA LYS A 40 -19.41 -36.21 -15.84
C LYS A 40 -19.88 -35.15 -14.84
N ILE A 41 -20.95 -35.43 -14.10
CA ILE A 41 -21.48 -34.50 -13.08
C ILE A 41 -20.45 -34.29 -11.96
N LYS A 42 -19.79 -35.35 -11.48
CA LYS A 42 -18.70 -35.24 -10.49
C LYS A 42 -17.56 -34.34 -10.98
N LYS A 43 -17.18 -34.46 -12.25
CA LYS A 43 -16.15 -33.60 -12.86
C LYS A 43 -16.60 -32.13 -12.91
N GLN A 44 -17.87 -31.88 -13.21
CA GLN A 44 -18.43 -30.52 -13.19
C GLN A 44 -18.47 -29.94 -11.77
N ILE A 45 -18.94 -30.70 -10.77
CA ILE A 45 -18.92 -30.30 -9.37
C ILE A 45 -17.50 -29.92 -8.92
N LYS A 46 -16.49 -30.73 -9.29
CA LYS A 46 -15.08 -30.41 -8.98
C LYS A 46 -14.65 -29.07 -9.60
N LYS A 47 -15.06 -28.79 -10.84
CA LYS A 47 -14.74 -27.52 -11.52
C LYS A 47 -15.43 -26.33 -10.85
N VAL A 48 -16.71 -26.47 -10.50
CA VAL A 48 -17.48 -25.44 -9.79
C VAL A 48 -16.87 -25.15 -8.42
N LYS A 49 -16.53 -26.19 -7.64
CA LYS A 49 -15.83 -26.04 -6.34
C LYS A 49 -14.50 -25.29 -6.47
N SER A 50 -13.72 -25.57 -7.52
CA SER A 50 -12.49 -24.82 -7.79
C SER A 50 -12.77 -23.34 -8.03
N ARG A 51 -13.76 -23.01 -8.86
CA ARG A 51 -14.13 -21.61 -9.16
C ARG A 51 -14.63 -20.87 -7.92
N ILE A 52 -15.45 -21.52 -7.09
CA ILE A 52 -15.91 -20.95 -5.81
C ILE A 52 -14.71 -20.60 -4.93
N ASN A 53 -13.75 -21.51 -4.79
CA ASN A 53 -12.55 -21.27 -4.00
C ASN A 53 -11.70 -20.12 -4.58
N ASP A 54 -11.59 -20.02 -5.91
CA ASP A 54 -10.87 -18.93 -6.57
C ASP A 54 -11.54 -17.57 -6.35
N TYR A 55 -12.88 -17.51 -6.38
CA TYR A 55 -13.62 -16.27 -6.10
C TYR A 55 -13.55 -15.89 -4.62
N GLN A 56 -13.63 -16.86 -3.71
CA GLN A 56 -13.46 -16.65 -2.26
C GLN A 56 -12.06 -16.10 -1.95
N SER A 57 -11.02 -16.71 -2.54
CA SER A 57 -9.64 -16.23 -2.37
C SER A 57 -9.46 -14.79 -2.86
N GLN A 58 -10.10 -14.42 -3.98
CA GLN A 58 -10.10 -13.04 -4.47
C GLN A 58 -10.85 -12.08 -3.55
N LEU A 59 -12.00 -12.51 -3.00
CA LEU A 59 -12.80 -11.72 -2.08
C LEU A 59 -12.06 -11.46 -0.77
N ASP A 60 -11.40 -12.49 -0.23
CA ASP A 60 -10.59 -12.39 0.99
C ASP A 60 -9.41 -11.43 0.79
N ALA A 61 -8.69 -11.54 -0.33
CA ALA A 61 -7.59 -10.63 -0.67
C ALA A 61 -8.08 -9.17 -0.81
N LEU A 62 -9.25 -8.96 -1.42
CA LEU A 62 -9.86 -7.64 -1.56
C LEU A 62 -10.23 -7.05 -0.19
N CYS A 63 -10.90 -7.83 0.66
CA CYS A 63 -11.27 -7.42 2.02
C CYS A 63 -10.04 -7.10 2.89
N GLN A 64 -9.00 -7.93 2.81
CA GLN A 64 -7.76 -7.70 3.56
C GLN A 64 -7.10 -6.38 3.15
N SER A 65 -7.00 -6.11 1.84
CA SER A 65 -6.42 -4.85 1.35
C SER A 65 -7.18 -3.61 1.83
N GLN A 66 -8.52 -3.68 1.91
CA GLN A 66 -9.36 -2.61 2.44
C GLN A 66 -9.16 -2.43 3.94
N GLN A 67 -9.06 -3.52 4.69
CA GLN A 67 -8.84 -3.48 6.13
C GLN A 67 -7.49 -2.83 6.46
N GLU A 68 -6.42 -3.22 5.77
CA GLU A 68 -5.10 -2.60 5.92
C GLU A 68 -5.13 -1.10 5.65
N GLN A 69 -5.81 -0.70 4.56
CA GLN A 69 -5.96 0.71 4.21
C GLN A 69 -6.76 1.49 5.26
N TYR A 70 -7.85 0.91 5.78
CA TYR A 70 -8.63 1.52 6.85
C TYR A 70 -7.84 1.65 8.15
N SER A 71 -7.11 0.61 8.56
CA SER A 71 -6.24 0.64 9.74
C SER A 71 -5.18 1.73 9.63
N LEU A 72 -4.58 1.90 8.44
CA LEU A 72 -3.59 2.95 8.19
C LEU A 72 -4.20 4.36 8.25
N VAL A 73 -5.37 4.56 7.64
CA VAL A 73 -6.08 5.86 7.69
C VAL A 73 -6.53 6.20 9.11
N SER A 74 -6.96 5.20 9.88
CA SER A 74 -7.32 5.36 11.29
C SER A 74 -6.10 5.69 12.15
N ALA A 75 -4.99 4.99 11.97
CA ALA A 75 -3.73 5.28 12.65
C ALA A 75 -3.22 6.70 12.34
N MET A 76 -3.41 7.16 11.09
CA MET A 76 -3.03 8.52 10.69
C MET A 76 -3.68 9.61 11.54
N THR A 77 -4.88 9.41 12.10
CA THR A 77 -5.51 10.44 12.95
C THR A 77 -4.91 10.51 14.35
N ASN A 78 -4.15 9.50 14.75
CA ASN A 78 -3.62 9.35 16.11
C ASN A 78 -2.11 9.57 16.21
N ILE A 79 -1.42 9.83 15.09
CA ILE A 79 0.03 10.08 15.09
C ILE A 79 0.36 11.24 16.02
N THR A 80 1.41 11.06 16.83
CA THR A 80 1.98 12.09 17.68
C THR A 80 3.45 12.34 17.35
N PHE A 81 4.06 13.31 18.03
CA PHE A 81 5.49 13.60 17.90
C PHE A 81 6.37 12.41 18.30
N ARG A 82 5.88 11.50 19.14
CA ARG A 82 6.63 10.31 19.54
C ARG A 82 6.87 9.38 18.37
N GLU A 83 5.82 9.04 17.62
CA GLU A 83 5.95 8.15 16.47
C GLU A 83 6.79 8.81 15.38
N LEU A 84 6.64 10.12 15.16
CA LEU A 84 7.46 10.91 14.25
C LEU A 84 8.95 10.91 14.63
N ASP A 85 9.27 11.07 15.91
CA ASP A 85 10.66 10.97 16.39
C ASP A 85 11.20 9.56 16.15
N MET A 86 10.48 8.52 16.57
CA MET A 86 10.91 7.13 16.37
C MET A 86 11.22 6.79 14.91
N VAL A 87 10.38 7.21 13.96
CA VAL A 87 10.61 6.94 12.54
C VAL A 87 11.74 7.77 11.97
N THR A 88 11.84 9.06 12.33
CA THR A 88 12.87 9.95 11.79
C THR A 88 14.26 9.58 12.30
N GLN A 89 14.40 9.12 13.55
CA GLN A 89 15.67 8.59 14.08
C GLN A 89 16.18 7.38 13.28
N GLY A 90 15.28 6.57 12.70
CA GLY A 90 15.66 5.45 11.82
C GLY A 90 16.12 5.88 10.42
N ILE A 91 15.73 7.08 10.00
CA ILE A 91 16.00 7.61 8.65
C ILE A 91 17.28 8.44 8.63
N ILE A 92 17.49 9.30 9.64
CA ILE A 92 18.53 10.33 9.63
C ILE A 92 19.93 9.76 9.31
N CYS A 93 20.67 10.50 8.48
CA CYS A 93 22.05 10.19 8.12
C CYS A 93 22.87 11.48 8.14
N MET A 94 24.20 11.37 8.17
CA MET A 94 25.08 12.52 7.94
C MET A 94 24.69 13.23 6.62
N PRO A 95 24.57 14.58 6.63
CA PRO A 95 24.20 15.32 5.43
C PRO A 95 25.24 15.11 4.32
N ILE A 96 24.78 14.86 3.10
CA ILE A 96 25.62 14.80 1.90
C ILE A 96 25.38 16.10 1.13
N PRO A 97 26.42 16.79 0.61
CA PRO A 97 26.23 17.98 -0.22
C PRO A 97 25.31 17.65 -1.41
N SER A 98 24.18 18.35 -1.53
CA SER A 98 23.25 18.19 -2.67
C SER A 98 23.38 19.35 -3.64
N ASP A 99 23.36 19.07 -4.95
CA ASP A 99 23.39 20.09 -6.00
C ASP A 99 22.16 21.00 -5.97
N ALA A 100 22.42 22.31 -6.09
CA ALA A 100 21.52 23.41 -5.76
C ALA A 100 20.54 23.84 -6.88
N ASN A 101 20.05 22.92 -7.73
CA ASN A 101 19.12 23.26 -8.81
C ASN A 101 17.68 22.87 -8.47
N PHE A 102 17.02 23.72 -7.68
CA PHE A 102 15.67 23.51 -7.17
C PHE A 102 14.61 24.16 -8.07
N LEU A 103 14.02 23.39 -8.99
CA LEU A 103 12.69 23.67 -9.52
C LEU A 103 11.75 22.68 -8.85
N VAL A 104 10.78 23.19 -8.09
CA VAL A 104 9.82 22.38 -7.33
C VAL A 104 8.78 21.80 -8.29
N THR A 105 8.82 20.49 -8.53
CA THR A 105 7.79 19.79 -9.32
C THR A 105 6.60 19.44 -8.41
N ALA A 106 5.37 19.60 -8.90
CA ALA A 106 4.17 19.30 -8.12
C ALA A 106 4.09 17.80 -7.76
N PRO A 107 3.59 17.41 -6.57
CA PRO A 107 3.52 16.00 -6.16
C PRO A 107 2.80 15.08 -7.15
N VAL A 108 1.79 15.58 -7.86
CA VAL A 108 1.03 14.82 -8.87
C VAL A 108 1.91 14.48 -10.09
N GLU A 109 2.76 15.40 -10.52
CA GLU A 109 3.69 15.19 -11.64
C GLU A 109 4.79 14.19 -11.23
N LYS A 110 5.35 14.33 -10.02
CA LYS A 110 6.31 13.36 -9.46
C LYS A 110 5.70 11.94 -9.38
N MET A 111 4.43 11.80 -9.00
CA MET A 111 3.77 10.50 -8.96
C MET A 111 3.69 9.83 -10.33
N LEU A 112 3.40 10.60 -11.38
CA LEU A 112 3.38 10.10 -12.76
C LEU A 112 4.77 9.67 -13.22
N ASN A 113 5.79 10.50 -12.95
CA ASN A 113 7.16 10.24 -13.39
C ASN A 113 7.81 9.08 -12.64
N ASN A 114 7.41 8.85 -11.39
CA ASN A 114 7.83 7.66 -10.62
C ASN A 114 6.88 6.47 -10.80
N GLN A 115 5.98 6.49 -11.80
CA GLN A 115 5.06 5.40 -12.14
C GLN A 115 4.24 4.86 -10.94
N LEU A 116 3.88 5.75 -10.02
CA LEU A 116 3.08 5.40 -8.84
C LEU A 116 1.62 5.27 -9.26
N THR A 117 1.08 4.05 -9.14
CA THR A 117 -0.26 3.73 -9.62
C THR A 117 -1.10 3.05 -8.54
N GLY A 118 -2.43 3.25 -8.62
CA GLY A 118 -3.41 2.56 -7.79
C GLY A 118 -3.14 2.71 -6.28
N VAL A 119 -2.88 1.59 -5.62
CA VAL A 119 -2.73 1.51 -4.15
C VAL A 119 -1.54 2.34 -3.65
N ALA A 120 -0.41 2.37 -4.36
CA ALA A 120 0.76 3.13 -3.94
C ALA A 120 0.48 4.64 -3.93
N GLN A 121 -0.21 5.13 -4.96
CA GLN A 121 -0.63 6.53 -5.05
C GLN A 121 -1.62 6.88 -3.94
N SER A 122 -2.65 6.07 -3.75
CA SER A 122 -3.66 6.28 -2.69
C SER A 122 -3.01 6.28 -1.29
N ARG A 123 -2.05 5.36 -1.07
CA ARG A 123 -1.28 5.30 0.16
C ARG A 123 -0.44 6.56 0.36
N LEU A 124 0.35 6.99 -0.63
CA LEU A 124 1.12 8.24 -0.53
C LEU A 124 0.22 9.46 -0.23
N MET A 125 -0.93 9.55 -0.90
CA MET A 125 -1.92 10.62 -0.65
C MET A 125 -2.53 10.59 0.76
N THR A 126 -2.54 9.43 1.43
CA THR A 126 -2.97 9.32 2.82
C THR A 126 -2.02 10.10 3.75
N GLY A 127 -0.72 10.19 3.41
CA GLY A 127 0.26 10.96 4.18
C GLY A 127 0.00 12.48 4.19
N VAL A 128 -0.76 13.00 3.21
CA VAL A 128 -1.17 14.42 3.15
C VAL A 128 -1.90 14.84 4.43
N ILE A 129 -2.67 13.93 5.02
CA ILE A 129 -3.49 14.19 6.22
C ILE A 129 -2.64 14.81 7.35
N GLN A 130 -1.40 14.33 7.49
CA GLN A 130 -0.49 14.77 8.56
C GLN A 130 0.66 15.65 8.07
N ALA A 131 0.66 16.10 6.82
CA ALA A 131 1.74 16.89 6.24
C ALA A 131 2.08 18.14 7.08
N ARG A 132 1.05 18.83 7.62
CA ARG A 132 1.24 19.98 8.51
C ARG A 132 1.88 19.60 9.84
N MET A 133 1.46 18.49 10.44
CA MET A 133 2.03 18.01 11.70
C MET A 133 3.50 17.64 11.53
N VAL A 134 3.83 16.94 10.43
CA VAL A 134 5.21 16.59 10.10
C VAL A 134 6.06 17.84 9.88
N SER A 135 5.56 18.85 9.15
CA SER A 135 6.27 20.12 8.99
C SER A 135 6.57 20.77 10.34
N SER A 136 5.55 20.91 11.19
CA SER A 136 5.73 21.46 12.54
C SER A 136 6.71 20.65 13.38
N PHE A 137 6.70 19.32 13.27
CA PHE A 137 7.65 18.46 13.96
C PHE A 137 9.09 18.74 13.50
N VAL A 138 9.32 18.76 12.18
CA VAL A 138 10.64 19.06 11.59
C VAL A 138 11.13 20.44 12.01
N ASP A 139 10.26 21.47 11.95
CA ASP A 139 10.59 22.83 12.37
C ASP A 139 10.96 22.91 13.86
N ASN A 140 10.26 22.16 14.72
CA ASN A 140 10.61 22.07 16.14
C ASN A 140 11.95 21.36 16.37
N MET A 141 12.25 20.32 15.59
CA MET A 141 13.51 19.57 15.71
C MET A 141 14.74 20.40 15.34
N VAL A 142 14.61 21.42 14.48
CA VAL A 142 15.71 22.36 14.17
C VAL A 142 16.27 23.03 15.43
N ASN A 143 15.42 23.30 16.43
CA ASN A 143 15.87 23.90 17.69
C ASN A 143 16.71 22.95 18.55
N VAL A 144 16.60 21.64 18.33
CA VAL A 144 17.33 20.59 19.07
C VAL A 144 18.54 20.12 18.26
N ILE A 145 18.36 19.91 16.96
CA ILE A 145 19.35 19.44 16.00
C ILE A 145 19.29 20.40 14.79
N PRO A 146 20.19 21.40 14.72
CA PRO A 146 20.12 22.45 13.69
C PRO A 146 20.11 21.95 12.23
N ASP A 147 20.77 20.82 11.96
CA ASP A 147 20.87 20.21 10.63
C ASP A 147 19.86 19.06 10.42
N PHE A 148 18.84 18.93 11.27
CA PHE A 148 17.87 17.84 11.21
C PHE A 148 17.18 17.65 9.86
N PRO A 149 16.65 18.70 9.19
CA PRO A 149 16.00 18.54 7.88
C PRO A 149 16.95 17.98 6.82
N GLU A 150 18.21 18.45 6.81
CA GLU A 150 19.22 18.00 5.87
C GLU A 150 19.67 16.55 6.15
N ARG A 151 19.75 16.16 7.42
CA ARG A 151 20.02 14.77 7.82
C ARG A 151 18.92 13.82 7.40
N LEU A 152 17.66 14.25 7.58
CA LEU A 152 16.50 13.46 7.21
C LEU A 152 16.45 13.26 5.68
N LYS A 153 16.65 14.33 4.92
CA LYS A 153 16.77 14.30 3.46
C LYS A 153 17.92 13.40 3.00
N ALA A 154 19.11 13.54 3.57
CA ALA A 154 20.27 12.75 3.18
C ALA A 154 20.08 11.25 3.44
N GLY A 155 19.46 10.90 4.57
CA GLY A 155 19.08 9.52 4.88
C GLY A 155 18.15 8.91 3.83
N PHE A 156 17.16 9.69 3.42
CA PHE A 156 16.20 9.30 2.39
C PHE A 156 16.83 9.16 1.00
N VAL A 157 17.65 10.14 0.57
CA VAL A 157 18.39 10.09 -0.70
C VAL A 157 19.25 8.84 -0.79
N ARG A 158 19.99 8.54 0.28
CA ARG A 158 20.87 7.38 0.34
C ARG A 158 20.09 6.08 0.13
N GLU A 159 18.97 5.92 0.83
CA GLU A 159 18.16 4.71 0.68
C GLU A 159 17.49 4.62 -0.69
N TYR A 160 16.97 5.73 -1.22
CA TYR A 160 16.41 5.79 -2.57
C TYR A 160 17.41 5.34 -3.62
N GLN A 161 18.63 5.90 -3.59
CA GLN A 161 19.71 5.51 -4.49
C GLN A 161 20.08 4.04 -4.34
N ARG A 162 20.19 3.55 -3.10
CA ARG A 162 20.47 2.13 -2.82
C ARG A 162 19.42 1.23 -3.46
N LEU A 163 18.13 1.51 -3.26
CA LEU A 163 17.04 0.71 -3.85
C LEU A 163 17.03 0.79 -5.38
N ARG A 164 17.33 1.96 -5.96
CA ARG A 164 17.46 2.11 -7.42
C ARG A 164 18.61 1.31 -7.99
N THR A 165 19.76 1.25 -7.32
CA THR A 165 20.87 0.38 -7.76
C THR A 165 20.53 -1.12 -7.74
N THR A 166 19.51 -1.52 -6.97
CA THR A 166 18.97 -2.90 -7.01
C THR A 166 17.95 -3.15 -8.12
N GLY A 167 17.64 -2.13 -8.94
CA GLY A 167 16.69 -2.22 -10.04
C GLY A 167 15.22 -2.05 -9.64
N LEU A 168 14.93 -1.55 -8.43
CA LEU A 168 13.56 -1.30 -8.00
C LEU A 168 13.04 0.02 -8.58
N GLU A 169 11.81 -0.03 -9.11
CA GLU A 169 11.13 1.11 -9.73
C GLU A 169 9.63 1.11 -9.37
N GLY A 170 8.94 2.20 -9.67
CA GLY A 170 7.48 2.29 -9.54
C GLY A 170 6.94 1.98 -8.13
N ASN A 171 5.84 1.23 -8.09
CA ASN A 171 5.21 0.77 -6.86
C ASN A 171 6.15 -0.05 -5.97
N ALA A 172 7.08 -0.82 -6.56
CA ALA A 172 8.00 -1.66 -5.80
C ALA A 172 9.03 -0.81 -5.04
N LEU A 173 9.54 0.24 -5.68
CA LEU A 173 10.42 1.22 -5.03
C LEU A 173 9.68 1.96 -3.91
N PHE A 174 8.46 2.42 -4.17
CA PHE A 174 7.65 3.09 -3.15
C PHE A 174 7.39 2.19 -1.93
N ASN A 175 7.00 0.94 -2.14
CA ASN A 175 6.76 0.01 -1.04
C ASN A 175 8.02 -0.24 -0.21
N ALA A 176 9.19 -0.33 -0.86
CA ALA A 176 10.47 -0.48 -0.17
C ALA A 176 10.84 0.78 0.62
N LEU A 177 10.58 1.97 0.09
CA LEU A 177 10.80 3.24 0.79
C LEU A 177 9.83 3.43 1.96
N HIS A 178 8.57 3.03 1.80
CA HIS A 178 7.59 3.05 2.90
C HIS A 178 8.05 2.11 4.02
N ALA A 179 8.44 0.87 3.68
CA ALA A 179 8.98 -0.07 4.65
C ALA A 179 10.24 0.45 5.35
N PHE A 180 11.13 1.16 4.64
CA PHE A 180 12.27 1.82 5.25
C PHE A 180 11.84 2.94 6.21
N SER A 181 10.92 3.82 5.78
CA SER A 181 10.47 4.98 6.55
C SER A 181 9.79 4.61 7.87
N CYS A 182 9.27 3.39 8.02
CA CYS A 182 8.69 2.89 9.26
C CYS A 182 9.56 1.85 9.98
N ASN A 183 10.86 1.76 9.67
CA ASN A 183 11.78 0.75 10.21
C ASN A 183 11.28 -0.70 10.06
N ARG A 184 10.51 -0.97 8.99
CA ARG A 184 9.85 -2.26 8.70
C ARG A 184 8.91 -2.72 9.83
N SER A 185 8.35 -1.78 10.58
CA SER A 185 7.42 -2.07 11.66
C SER A 185 6.11 -2.64 11.14
N SER A 186 5.54 -3.61 11.87
CA SER A 186 4.16 -4.08 11.68
C SER A 186 3.13 -3.22 12.44
N ASP A 187 3.59 -2.27 13.24
CA ASP A 187 2.73 -1.33 13.97
C ASP A 187 2.15 -0.28 13.02
N TYR A 188 0.82 -0.19 12.98
CA TYR A 188 0.11 0.75 12.11
C TYR A 188 0.40 2.21 12.44
N ASP A 189 0.67 2.56 13.71
CA ASP A 189 0.98 3.94 14.09
C ASP A 189 2.34 4.36 13.54
N LEU A 190 3.33 3.46 13.59
CA LEU A 190 4.66 3.69 13.00
C LEU A 190 4.62 3.64 11.47
N GLN A 191 3.80 2.77 10.87
CA GLN A 191 3.59 2.76 9.43
C GLN A 191 2.94 4.05 8.93
N ALA A 192 1.99 4.58 9.70
CA ALA A 192 1.33 5.83 9.40
C ALA A 192 2.30 7.01 9.55
N ALA A 193 3.05 7.08 10.65
CA ALA A 193 4.07 8.10 10.87
C ALA A 193 5.15 8.08 9.77
N GLY A 194 5.67 6.90 9.43
CA GLY A 194 6.65 6.73 8.35
C GLY A 194 6.11 7.19 6.99
N LEU A 195 4.84 6.89 6.69
CA LEU A 195 4.18 7.33 5.46
C LEU A 195 3.95 8.84 5.43
N ALA A 196 3.62 9.47 6.56
CA ALA A 196 3.48 10.92 6.66
C ALA A 196 4.83 11.62 6.43
N VAL A 197 5.91 11.09 7.00
CA VAL A 197 7.29 11.58 6.77
C VAL A 197 7.72 11.36 5.32
N LEU A 198 7.40 10.20 4.74
CA LEU A 198 7.65 9.90 3.34
C LEU A 198 6.94 10.89 2.42
N TYR A 199 5.67 11.20 2.69
CA TYR A 199 4.92 12.22 1.94
C TYR A 199 5.55 13.61 2.07
N TYR A 200 5.92 14.03 3.28
CA TYR A 200 6.61 15.30 3.49
C TYR A 200 7.91 15.39 2.68
N LEU A 201 8.72 14.34 2.67
CA LEU A 201 9.96 14.28 1.89
C LEU A 201 9.67 14.23 0.38
N PHE A 202 8.61 13.56 -0.04
CA PHE A 202 8.17 13.53 -1.43
C PHE A 202 7.76 14.93 -1.94
N GLU A 203 7.06 15.69 -1.10
CA GLU A 203 6.66 17.08 -1.38
C GLU A 203 7.86 18.03 -1.36
N LYS A 204 8.70 17.96 -0.33
CA LYS A 204 9.78 18.93 -0.07
C LYS A 204 11.10 18.62 -0.77
N CYS A 205 11.34 17.37 -1.16
CA CYS A 205 12.59 16.97 -1.77
C CYS A 205 12.41 16.60 -3.25
N GLU A 206 13.43 16.94 -4.04
CA GLU A 206 13.56 16.58 -5.47
C GLU A 206 14.28 15.23 -5.65
N VAL A 207 14.20 14.31 -4.68
CA VAL A 207 14.85 12.98 -4.75
C VAL A 207 14.16 12.06 -5.74
N PHE A 208 12.85 12.23 -5.87
CA PHE A 208 12.02 11.51 -6.80
C PHE A 208 12.16 12.09 -8.20
N GLU A 209 12.06 11.24 -9.23
CA GLU A 209 12.17 11.68 -10.62
C GLU A 209 11.17 12.79 -10.91
N ARG A 210 11.67 13.82 -11.61
CA ARG A 210 10.89 14.98 -12.01
C ARG A 210 9.80 14.61 -12.96
#